data_AF-A0A2E1HKI4-F1
#
_entry.id   AF-A0A2E1HKI4-F1
#
_cell.length_a   1.000
_cell.length_b   1.000
_cell.length_c   1.000
_cell.angle_alpha   90.00
_cell.angle_beta   90.00
_cell.angle_gamma   90.00
#
_symmetry.space_group_name_H-M   'P 1'
#
loop_
_entity.id
_entity.type
_entity.pdbx_description
1 polymer ?
#
loop_
_entity_poly.entity_id
_entity_poly.type
_entity_poly.pdbx_seq_one_letter_code
_entity_poly.pdbx_strand_id
1 'polypeptide(L)'
;MSTKHVRYSPIVIGVISFALVLVGLTVPPWVFPPIESIETGPAAIEMVQFKAVSRQLPYNAKPVALEPADNEGSPLASEVYQNVQVLGGLTDAEFPRLMLAITEWVSPEQGCEYCHNLSSEQGFADDGLYTKVVARSMLQMVRHINSNWPEHVAPSGVTCYTCHRGENVPADSWYDQEAPSGNQFLGTPRPWYLEAKTIRQFFPNVPYAEYLMKDHQTANIQSRDPLVSRTGTAEVAREQTAEDLYLFMMQQS
;
A
#
# COMPACT_ATOMS: atom_id res chain seq x y z
N MET A 1 48.16 41.31 26.05
CA MET A 1 46.72 41.33 25.66
C MET A 1 45.96 40.50 26.67
N SER A 2 45.18 41.14 27.54
CA SER A 2 44.46 40.48 28.64
C SER A 2 43.13 39.93 28.12
N THR A 3 42.97 38.60 28.14
CA THR A 3 41.73 37.91 27.84
C THR A 3 40.74 38.14 28.98
N LYS A 4 39.71 38.96 28.76
CA LYS A 4 38.61 39.13 29.71
C LYS A 4 37.84 37.80 29.83
N HIS A 5 38.04 37.09 30.94
CA HIS A 5 37.18 35.96 31.31
C HIS A 5 35.83 36.49 31.80
N VAL A 6 34.82 36.40 30.95
CA VAL A 6 33.43 36.67 31.35
C VAL A 6 32.96 35.51 32.22
N ARG A 7 32.78 35.75 33.53
CA ARG A 7 32.23 34.76 34.46
C ARG A 7 30.71 34.85 34.43
N TYR A 8 30.06 33.90 33.78
CA TYR A 8 28.60 33.78 33.82
C TYR A 8 28.16 33.14 35.14
N SER A 9 27.07 33.65 35.73
CA SER A 9 26.49 33.09 36.95
C SER A 9 25.99 31.66 36.71
N PRO A 10 26.21 30.69 37.63
CA PRO A 10 25.74 29.31 37.47
C PRO A 10 24.21 29.23 37.29
N ILE A 11 23.47 30.20 37.81
CA ILE A 11 22.01 30.32 37.62
C ILE A 11 21.67 30.61 36.15
N VAL A 12 22.44 31.48 35.48
CA VAL A 12 22.22 31.82 34.06
C VAL A 12 22.48 30.60 33.18
N ILE A 13 23.54 29.84 33.48
CA ILE A 13 23.85 28.60 32.77
C ILE A 13 22.73 27.57 32.99
N GLY A 14 22.24 27.42 34.23
CA GLY A 14 21.13 26.51 34.54
C GLY A 14 19.84 26.85 33.78
N VAL A 15 19.47 28.14 33.73
CA VAL A 15 18.28 28.61 33.01
C VAL A 15 18.40 28.37 31.50
N ILE A 16 19.56 28.65 30.90
CA ILE A 16 19.79 28.43 29.47
C ILE A 16 19.74 26.93 29.13
N SER A 17 20.40 26.09 29.92
CA SER A 17 20.39 24.64 29.71
C SER A 17 18.98 24.06 29.82
N PHE A 18 18.21 24.50 30.82
CA PHE A 18 16.82 24.09 30.97
C PHE A 18 15.95 24.55 29.79
N ALA A 19 16.11 25.79 29.33
CA ALA A 19 15.41 26.30 28.17
C ALA A 19 15.75 25.51 26.89
N LEU A 20 17.02 25.15 26.67
CA LEU A 20 17.45 24.35 25.52
C LEU A 20 16.88 22.92 25.57
N VAL A 21 16.83 22.30 26.74
CA VAL A 21 16.19 20.98 26.92
C VAL A 21 14.69 21.07 26.66
N LEU A 22 14.03 22.11 27.17
CA LEU A 22 12.60 22.31 26.98
C LEU A 22 12.28 22.56 25.50
N VAL A 23 13.09 23.34 24.79
CA VAL A 23 13.01 23.51 23.33
C VAL A 23 13.22 22.16 22.62
N GLY A 24 14.25 21.38 22.98
CA GLY A 24 14.49 20.06 22.38
C GLY A 24 13.36 19.04 22.61
N LEU A 25 12.61 19.16 23.71
CA LEU A 25 11.50 18.26 24.05
C LEU A 25 10.16 18.69 23.45
N THR A 26 9.95 20.00 23.22
CA THR A 26 8.66 20.57 22.79
C THR A 26 8.62 20.91 21.31
N VAL A 27 9.78 21.14 20.68
CA VAL A 27 9.86 21.46 19.28
C VAL A 27 9.83 20.16 18.47
N PRO A 28 8.85 19.97 17.57
CA PRO A 28 8.79 18.78 16.73
C PRO A 28 10.08 18.63 15.91
N PRO A 29 10.47 17.40 15.51
CA PRO A 29 11.68 17.20 14.73
C PRO A 29 11.59 17.96 13.41
N TRP A 30 12.44 18.98 13.23
CA TRP A 30 12.57 19.71 11.97
C TRP A 30 13.55 18.98 11.06
N VAL A 31 13.24 18.93 9.77
CA VAL A 31 14.22 18.51 8.75
C VAL A 31 15.09 19.72 8.42
N PHE A 32 16.34 19.69 8.87
CA PHE A 32 17.29 20.76 8.58
C PHE A 32 17.82 20.66 7.14
N PRO A 33 18.11 21.80 6.49
CA PRO A 33 18.76 21.80 5.18
C PRO A 33 20.12 21.07 5.18
N PRO A 34 20.53 20.48 4.04
CA PRO A 34 19.85 20.53 2.74
C PRO A 34 18.66 19.56 2.66
N ILE A 35 17.52 20.05 2.17
CA ILE A 35 16.38 19.20 1.83
C ILE A 35 16.56 18.79 0.37
N GLU A 36 16.72 17.49 0.13
CA GLU A 36 16.78 16.98 -1.23
C GLU A 36 15.40 17.01 -1.89
N SER A 37 15.36 17.40 -3.17
CA SER A 37 14.14 17.41 -3.97
C SER A 37 14.38 16.86 -5.37
N ILE A 38 13.30 16.48 -6.04
CA ILE A 38 13.25 16.10 -7.45
C ILE A 38 12.24 17.01 -8.13
N GLU A 39 12.64 17.70 -9.20
CA GLU A 39 11.73 18.43 -10.07
C GLU A 39 11.11 17.46 -11.08
N THR A 40 9.78 17.40 -11.14
CA THR A 40 9.01 16.49 -12.01
C THR A 40 8.29 17.21 -13.15
N GLY A 41 8.39 18.54 -13.22
CA GLY A 41 7.77 19.36 -14.26
C GLY A 41 8.72 20.39 -14.88
N PRO A 42 8.23 21.21 -15.82
CA PRO A 42 8.95 22.37 -16.33
C PRO A 42 9.55 23.27 -15.25
N ALA A 43 10.60 24.02 -15.61
CA ALA A 43 11.19 24.99 -14.69
C ALA A 43 10.15 26.06 -14.27
N ALA A 44 10.27 26.51 -13.02
CA ALA A 44 9.50 27.62 -12.44
C ALA A 44 7.99 27.39 -12.25
N ILE A 45 7.51 26.14 -12.18
CA ILE A 45 6.11 25.82 -11.82
C ILE A 45 5.96 24.99 -10.53
N GLU A 46 7.05 24.83 -9.77
CA GLU A 46 7.06 24.20 -8.43
C GLU A 46 6.48 22.77 -8.36
N MET A 47 6.59 22.01 -9.45
CA MET A 47 6.33 20.56 -9.43
C MET A 47 7.54 19.84 -8.83
N VAL A 48 7.63 19.87 -7.50
CA VAL A 48 8.75 19.32 -6.72
C VAL A 48 8.30 18.23 -5.76
N GLN A 49 9.04 17.12 -5.73
CA GLN A 49 8.91 16.09 -4.71
C GLN A 49 10.08 16.19 -3.73
N PHE A 50 9.80 16.44 -2.46
CA PHE A 50 10.83 16.43 -1.42
C PHE A 50 11.16 14.99 -1.02
N LYS A 51 12.44 14.63 -1.04
CA LYS A 51 12.90 13.33 -0.57
C LYS A 51 13.02 13.35 0.94
N ALA A 52 12.35 12.42 1.60
CA ALA A 52 12.59 12.14 3.01
C ALA A 52 13.71 11.08 3.12
N VAL A 53 14.97 11.53 3.13
CA VAL A 53 16.16 10.65 3.13
C VAL A 53 16.16 9.66 4.32
N SER A 54 15.52 10.04 5.44
CA SER A 54 15.36 9.19 6.63
C SER A 54 14.07 8.36 6.67
N ARG A 55 13.16 8.51 5.69
CA ARG A 55 11.89 7.75 5.66
C ARG A 55 12.16 6.35 5.13
N GLN A 56 12.57 5.47 6.03
CA GLN A 56 12.58 4.04 5.78
C GLN A 56 11.14 3.54 5.90
N LEU A 57 10.46 3.35 4.78
CA LEU A 57 9.17 2.71 4.79
C LEU A 57 9.37 1.26 5.29
N PRO A 58 8.58 0.78 6.27
CA PRO A 58 8.71 -0.59 6.79
C PRO A 58 8.45 -1.65 5.70
N TYR A 59 7.92 -1.23 4.55
CA TYR A 59 7.51 -2.08 3.43
C TYR A 59 8.61 -2.33 2.37
N ASN A 60 9.87 -1.97 2.64
CA ASN A 60 10.96 -2.12 1.65
C ASN A 60 11.75 -3.44 1.78
N ALA A 61 11.53 -4.22 2.83
CA ALA A 61 12.19 -5.52 2.98
C ALA A 61 11.55 -6.52 2.00
N LYS A 62 12.27 -6.87 0.93
CA LYS A 62 11.88 -7.94 0.01
C LYS A 62 12.49 -9.26 0.49
N PRO A 63 11.72 -10.37 0.55
CA PRO A 63 12.27 -11.70 0.76
C PRO A 63 13.35 -12.03 -0.27
N VAL A 64 14.38 -12.75 0.17
CA VAL A 64 15.43 -13.24 -0.74
C VAL A 64 14.80 -14.29 -1.66
N ALA A 65 15.07 -14.19 -2.95
CA ALA A 65 14.57 -15.20 -3.89
C ALA A 65 15.24 -16.55 -3.60
N LEU A 66 14.45 -17.62 -3.53
CA LEU A 66 14.99 -18.97 -3.44
C LEU A 66 15.83 -19.29 -4.69
N GLU A 67 16.89 -20.09 -4.51
CA GLU A 67 17.72 -20.56 -5.61
C GLU A 67 16.86 -21.22 -6.70
N PRO A 68 17.16 -20.99 -7.99
CA PRO A 68 16.44 -21.64 -9.09
C PRO A 68 16.48 -23.16 -8.97
N ALA A 69 15.36 -23.82 -9.26
CA ALA A 69 15.32 -25.27 -9.30
C ALA A 69 16.04 -25.80 -10.56
N ASP A 70 16.65 -26.97 -10.46
CA ASP A 70 17.14 -27.69 -11.63
C ASP A 70 15.96 -28.35 -12.36
N ASN A 71 15.70 -27.88 -13.57
CA ASN A 71 14.52 -28.26 -14.35
C ASN A 71 14.85 -29.33 -15.41
N GLU A 72 16.13 -29.66 -15.61
CA GLU A 72 16.54 -30.53 -16.70
C GLU A 72 16.01 -31.96 -16.49
N GLY A 73 15.27 -32.48 -17.47
CA GLY A 73 14.71 -33.82 -17.43
C GLY A 73 13.59 -34.06 -16.40
N SER A 74 13.17 -33.02 -15.66
CA SER A 74 12.10 -33.15 -14.66
C SER A 74 10.71 -33.25 -15.34
N PRO A 75 9.84 -34.18 -14.91
CA PRO A 75 8.47 -34.27 -15.40
C PRO A 75 7.65 -33.04 -14.98
N LEU A 76 6.49 -32.85 -15.61
CA LEU A 76 5.58 -31.76 -15.27
C LEU A 76 4.83 -32.05 -13.97
N ALA A 77 4.51 -31.00 -13.21
CA ALA A 77 3.75 -31.08 -11.98
C ALA A 77 2.36 -31.71 -12.21
N SER A 78 1.75 -31.50 -13.38
CA SER A 78 0.48 -32.17 -13.74
C SER A 78 0.60 -33.68 -13.94
N GLU A 79 1.79 -34.20 -14.20
CA GLU A 79 2.04 -35.63 -14.41
C GLU A 79 2.37 -36.34 -13.09
N VAL A 80 2.98 -35.62 -12.14
CA VAL A 80 3.42 -36.15 -10.85
C VAL A 80 2.37 -35.99 -9.76
N TYR A 81 1.75 -34.81 -9.66
CA TYR A 81 0.87 -34.46 -8.55
C TYR A 81 -0.62 -34.57 -8.91
N GLN A 82 -1.41 -34.87 -7.89
CA GLN A 82 -2.87 -34.87 -8.01
C GLN A 82 -3.45 -33.48 -7.76
N ASN A 83 -4.57 -33.17 -8.42
CA ASN A 83 -5.34 -31.93 -8.24
C ASN A 83 -4.55 -30.61 -8.51
N VAL A 84 -3.60 -30.64 -9.45
CA VAL A 84 -2.92 -29.43 -9.93
C VAL A 84 -3.70 -28.79 -11.09
N GLN A 85 -4.40 -27.70 -10.81
CA GLN A 85 -5.30 -27.05 -11.78
C GLN A 85 -4.69 -25.81 -12.49
N VAL A 86 -3.81 -25.07 -11.80
CA VAL A 86 -3.26 -23.80 -12.31
C VAL A 86 -1.78 -23.93 -12.69
N LEU A 87 -1.00 -24.63 -11.87
CA LEU A 87 0.46 -24.70 -11.97
C LEU A 87 0.96 -25.98 -12.67
N GLY A 88 0.12 -26.61 -13.49
CA GLY A 88 0.45 -27.90 -14.12
C GLY A 88 1.64 -27.86 -15.07
N GLY A 89 1.93 -26.68 -15.64
CA GLY A 89 3.07 -26.48 -16.54
C GLY A 89 4.41 -26.21 -15.84
N LEU A 90 4.47 -26.18 -14.52
CA LEU A 90 5.74 -26.17 -13.79
C LEU A 90 6.35 -27.58 -13.78
N THR A 91 7.66 -27.68 -13.65
CA THR A 91 8.33 -28.96 -13.40
C THR A 91 8.11 -29.41 -11.96
N ASP A 92 8.34 -30.70 -11.70
CA ASP A 92 8.36 -31.27 -10.35
C ASP A 92 9.36 -30.59 -9.40
N ALA A 93 10.46 -30.03 -9.92
CA ALA A 93 11.44 -29.32 -9.12
C ALA A 93 11.04 -27.85 -8.83
N GLU A 94 10.41 -27.17 -9.79
CA GLU A 94 10.00 -25.77 -9.65
C GLU A 94 8.72 -25.61 -8.84
N PHE A 95 7.81 -26.59 -8.91
CA PHE A 95 6.56 -26.59 -8.16
C PHE A 95 6.75 -26.44 -6.64
N PRO A 96 7.55 -27.27 -5.94
CA PRO A 96 7.79 -27.14 -4.51
C PRO A 96 8.58 -25.87 -4.16
N ARG A 97 9.49 -25.40 -5.03
CA ARG A 97 10.17 -24.11 -4.86
C ARG A 97 9.16 -22.96 -4.77
N LEU A 98 8.18 -22.94 -5.68
CA LEU A 98 7.11 -21.93 -5.64
C LEU A 98 6.23 -22.09 -4.38
N MET A 99 5.91 -23.31 -3.96
CA MET A 99 5.13 -23.53 -2.73
C MET A 99 5.85 -23.00 -1.49
N LEU A 100 7.17 -23.21 -1.37
CA LEU A 100 7.98 -22.65 -0.29
C LEU A 100 7.96 -21.11 -0.30
N ALA A 101 8.10 -20.51 -1.48
CA ALA A 101 8.02 -19.05 -1.63
C ALA A 101 6.64 -18.51 -1.23
N ILE A 102 5.55 -19.17 -1.63
CA ILE A 102 4.18 -18.77 -1.23
C ILE A 102 4.01 -18.86 0.29
N THR A 103 4.51 -19.92 0.93
CA THR A 103 4.46 -20.05 2.39
C THR A 103 5.17 -18.89 3.07
N GLU A 104 6.39 -18.55 2.65
CA GLU A 104 7.13 -17.40 3.18
C GLU A 104 6.38 -16.09 2.96
N TRP A 105 5.71 -15.94 1.82
CA TRP A 105 5.06 -14.68 1.46
C TRP A 105 3.70 -14.44 2.12
N VAL A 106 2.99 -15.51 2.48
CA VAL A 106 1.57 -15.47 2.89
C VAL A 106 1.34 -15.98 4.30
N SER A 107 1.97 -17.08 4.70
CA SER A 107 1.69 -17.73 5.99
C SER A 107 2.96 -18.32 6.62
N PRO A 108 4.03 -17.54 6.80
CA PRO A 108 5.29 -18.02 7.33
C PRO A 108 5.16 -18.58 8.75
N GLU A 109 4.22 -18.07 9.55
CA GLU A 109 3.99 -18.56 10.92
C GLU A 109 3.21 -19.88 10.97
N GLN A 110 2.23 -20.06 10.09
CA GLN A 110 1.37 -21.25 10.07
C GLN A 110 1.93 -22.38 9.19
N GLY A 111 2.82 -22.05 8.25
CA GLY A 111 3.45 -23.01 7.36
C GLY A 111 2.50 -23.63 6.35
N CYS A 112 2.90 -24.78 5.79
CA CYS A 112 2.17 -25.48 4.72
C CYS A 112 0.74 -25.87 5.13
N GLU A 113 0.50 -26.14 6.40
CA GLU A 113 -0.79 -26.56 6.94
C GLU A 113 -1.85 -25.45 6.90
N TYR A 114 -1.45 -24.19 6.69
CA TYR A 114 -2.41 -23.10 6.51
C TYR A 114 -3.32 -23.34 5.31
N CYS A 115 -2.77 -23.91 4.23
CA CYS A 115 -3.49 -24.20 2.99
C CYS A 115 -3.73 -25.70 2.77
N HIS A 116 -2.99 -26.58 3.45
CA HIS A 116 -3.08 -28.03 3.20
C HIS A 116 -3.57 -28.81 4.42
N ASN A 117 -4.53 -29.69 4.20
CA ASN A 117 -4.98 -30.62 5.22
C ASN A 117 -4.15 -31.91 5.18
N LEU A 118 -3.03 -31.91 5.90
CA LEU A 118 -2.11 -33.06 5.96
C LEU A 118 -2.69 -34.27 6.70
N SER A 119 -3.79 -34.08 7.44
CA SER A 119 -4.50 -35.16 8.13
C SER A 119 -5.49 -35.93 7.24
N SER A 120 -5.81 -35.41 6.05
CA SER A 120 -6.71 -36.05 5.10
C SER A 120 -6.05 -37.23 4.38
N GLU A 121 -6.86 -38.19 3.91
CA GLU A 121 -6.37 -39.30 3.07
C GLU A 121 -5.78 -38.82 1.73
N GLN A 122 -6.20 -37.64 1.26
CA GLN A 122 -5.71 -37.01 0.03
C GLN A 122 -4.47 -36.12 0.27
N GLY A 123 -4.08 -35.88 1.52
CA GLY A 123 -2.94 -35.06 1.92
C GLY A 123 -2.91 -33.69 1.22
N PHE A 124 -1.81 -33.38 0.53
CA PHE A 124 -1.63 -32.12 -0.19
C PHE A 124 -2.65 -31.90 -1.34
N ALA A 125 -3.28 -32.96 -1.86
CA ALA A 125 -4.27 -32.87 -2.93
C ALA A 125 -5.66 -32.45 -2.42
N ASP A 126 -5.94 -32.58 -1.12
CA ASP A 126 -7.24 -32.24 -0.52
C ASP A 126 -7.59 -30.75 -0.66
N ASP A 127 -8.81 -30.46 -1.09
CA ASP A 127 -9.38 -29.11 -1.22
C ASP A 127 -10.36 -28.77 -0.08
N GLY A 128 -10.39 -29.56 0.99
CA GLY A 128 -11.27 -29.35 2.14
C GLY A 128 -11.06 -28.03 2.89
N LEU A 129 -9.86 -27.41 2.79
CA LEU A 129 -9.59 -26.10 3.39
C LEU A 129 -9.89 -24.95 2.42
N TYR A 130 -10.70 -24.00 2.87
CA TYR A 130 -11.08 -22.82 2.06
C TYR A 130 -9.86 -21.99 1.62
N THR A 131 -8.81 -21.95 2.44
CA THR A 131 -7.56 -21.23 2.17
C THR A 131 -6.89 -21.72 0.89
N LYS A 132 -6.95 -23.02 0.59
CA LYS A 132 -6.43 -23.59 -0.68
C LYS A 132 -7.23 -23.12 -1.90
N VAL A 133 -8.55 -23.08 -1.76
CA VAL A 133 -9.45 -22.61 -2.83
C VAL A 133 -9.18 -21.14 -3.13
N VAL A 134 -9.02 -20.31 -2.09
CA VAL A 134 -8.65 -18.89 -2.23
C VAL A 134 -7.26 -18.75 -2.83
N ALA A 135 -6.25 -19.50 -2.35
CA ALA A 135 -4.89 -19.46 -2.88
C ALA A 135 -4.84 -19.79 -4.39
N ARG A 136 -5.67 -20.74 -4.85
CA ARG A 136 -5.80 -21.06 -6.28
C ARG A 136 -6.33 -19.89 -7.11
N SER A 137 -7.34 -19.19 -6.60
CA SER A 137 -7.85 -17.96 -7.23
C SER A 137 -6.78 -16.86 -7.25
N MET A 138 -6.03 -16.69 -6.16
CA MET A 138 -4.94 -15.70 -6.07
C MET A 138 -3.81 -16.01 -7.06
N LEU A 139 -3.48 -17.28 -7.30
CA LEU A 139 -2.52 -17.67 -8.34
C LEU A 139 -2.98 -17.25 -9.74
N GLN A 140 -4.27 -17.42 -10.04
CA GLN A 140 -4.84 -16.97 -11.31
C GLN A 140 -4.80 -15.44 -11.41
N MET A 141 -5.16 -14.74 -10.34
CA MET A 141 -5.13 -13.27 -10.26
C MET A 141 -3.72 -12.72 -10.50
N VAL A 142 -2.70 -13.23 -9.80
CA VAL A 142 -1.31 -12.78 -9.96
C VAL A 142 -0.81 -13.00 -11.39
N ARG A 143 -1.10 -14.17 -11.99
CA ARG A 143 -0.76 -14.45 -13.39
C ARG A 143 -1.47 -13.48 -14.34
N HIS A 144 -2.75 -13.22 -14.11
CA HIS A 144 -3.53 -12.28 -14.91
C HIS A 144 -2.97 -10.87 -14.82
N ILE A 145 -2.69 -10.37 -13.62
CA ILE A 145 -2.10 -9.03 -13.39
C ILE A 145 -0.77 -8.90 -14.14
N ASN A 146 0.14 -9.85 -13.94
CA ASN A 146 1.48 -9.78 -14.53
C ASN A 146 1.50 -9.93 -16.06
N SER A 147 0.48 -10.58 -16.64
CA SER A 147 0.44 -10.82 -18.10
C SER A 147 -0.37 -9.77 -18.85
N ASN A 148 -1.43 -9.25 -18.25
CA ASN A 148 -2.44 -8.46 -18.94
C ASN A 148 -2.46 -6.98 -18.53
N TRP A 149 -1.70 -6.58 -17.52
CA TRP A 149 -1.58 -5.19 -17.08
C TRP A 149 -0.13 -4.66 -17.08
N PRO A 150 0.69 -4.97 -18.11
CA PRO A 150 2.08 -4.54 -18.14
C PRO A 150 2.23 -3.01 -18.10
N GLU A 151 1.26 -2.24 -18.60
CA GLU A 151 1.27 -0.78 -18.55
C GLU A 151 1.25 -0.23 -17.12
N HIS A 152 0.78 -1.02 -16.16
CA HIS A 152 0.70 -0.64 -14.75
C HIS A 152 1.81 -1.26 -13.90
N VAL A 153 2.12 -2.55 -14.09
CA VAL A 153 3.02 -3.28 -13.18
C VAL A 153 4.43 -3.49 -13.72
N ALA A 154 4.70 -3.23 -15.01
CA ALA A 154 6.02 -3.44 -15.58
C ALA A 154 7.04 -2.37 -15.11
N PRO A 155 8.33 -2.72 -15.06
CA PRO A 155 8.92 -4.04 -15.32
C PRO A 155 8.88 -5.00 -14.12
N SER A 156 8.36 -4.54 -12.97
CA SER A 156 8.51 -5.23 -11.69
C SER A 156 7.59 -6.43 -11.50
N GLY A 157 6.35 -6.34 -11.97
CA GLY A 157 5.28 -7.29 -11.68
C GLY A 157 4.86 -7.28 -10.20
N VAL A 158 3.95 -8.21 -9.86
CA VAL A 158 3.46 -8.44 -8.50
C VAL A 158 3.67 -9.89 -8.08
N THR A 159 3.79 -10.11 -6.78
CA THR A 159 3.85 -11.43 -6.14
C THR A 159 2.85 -11.48 -4.99
N CYS A 160 2.69 -12.64 -4.35
CA CYS A 160 1.88 -12.75 -3.12
C CYS A 160 2.37 -11.78 -2.05
N TYR A 161 3.69 -11.58 -1.96
CA TYR A 161 4.31 -10.71 -0.95
C TYR A 161 3.96 -9.23 -1.16
N THR A 162 3.66 -8.80 -2.39
CA THR A 162 3.29 -7.40 -2.68
C THR A 162 2.13 -6.95 -1.78
N CYS A 163 1.14 -7.84 -1.57
CA CYS A 163 -0.05 -7.59 -0.78
C CYS A 163 0.02 -8.22 0.63
N HIS A 164 0.40 -9.49 0.72
CA HIS A 164 0.33 -10.25 1.99
C HIS A 164 1.42 -9.89 2.98
N ARG A 165 2.63 -9.56 2.50
CA ARG A 165 3.74 -9.10 3.36
C ARG A 165 4.09 -10.06 4.52
N GLY A 166 3.88 -11.36 4.35
CA GLY A 166 4.09 -12.36 5.40
C GLY A 166 2.88 -12.55 6.32
N GLU A 167 1.76 -11.88 6.06
CA GLU A 167 0.51 -12.02 6.80
C GLU A 167 -0.54 -12.76 5.97
N ASN A 168 -1.29 -13.65 6.61
CA ASN A 168 -2.32 -14.44 5.93
C ASN A 168 -3.53 -13.60 5.52
N VAL A 169 -3.72 -12.45 6.17
CA VAL A 169 -4.66 -11.38 5.80
C VAL A 169 -3.86 -10.12 5.48
N PRO A 170 -3.95 -9.57 4.25
CA PRO A 170 -3.25 -8.33 3.89
C PRO A 170 -3.63 -7.16 4.82
N ALA A 171 -2.61 -6.50 5.37
CA ALA A 171 -2.78 -5.42 6.35
C ALA A 171 -3.53 -4.19 5.80
N ASP A 172 -3.29 -3.84 4.53
CA ASP A 172 -3.89 -2.66 3.87
C ASP A 172 -5.11 -3.02 3.01
N SER A 173 -5.98 -3.87 3.54
CA SER A 173 -7.30 -4.17 2.95
C SER A 173 -8.34 -3.13 3.36
N TRP A 174 -9.42 -3.02 2.57
CA TRP A 174 -10.50 -2.08 2.83
C TRP A 174 -11.86 -2.76 2.63
N TYR A 175 -12.89 -2.18 3.23
CA TYR A 175 -14.27 -2.64 3.14
C TYR A 175 -15.16 -1.48 2.73
N ASP A 176 -16.28 -1.80 2.08
CA ASP A 176 -17.28 -0.80 1.73
C ASP A 176 -17.78 -0.10 3.01
N GLN A 177 -17.81 1.23 2.95
CA GLN A 177 -18.18 2.09 4.07
C GLN A 177 -19.41 2.87 3.67
N GLU A 178 -20.43 2.86 4.52
CA GLU A 178 -21.57 3.74 4.34
C GLU A 178 -21.11 5.21 4.35
N ALA A 179 -21.65 5.98 3.42
CA ALA A 179 -21.44 7.42 3.42
C ALA A 179 -21.90 8.01 4.78
N PRO A 180 -21.19 9.00 5.34
CA PRO A 180 -21.57 9.61 6.60
C PRO A 180 -23.01 10.11 6.53
N SER A 181 -23.85 9.76 7.50
CA SER A 181 -25.26 10.18 7.47
C SER A 181 -25.37 11.71 7.43
N GLY A 182 -26.18 12.24 6.51
CA GLY A 182 -26.43 13.68 6.36
C GLY A 182 -27.18 14.32 7.54
N ASN A 183 -27.51 13.54 8.57
CA ASN A 183 -28.12 13.99 9.83
C ASN A 183 -27.06 14.57 10.80
N GLN A 184 -25.87 14.89 10.32
CA GLN A 184 -24.86 15.59 11.11
C GLN A 184 -25.45 16.90 11.64
N PHE A 185 -25.69 16.93 12.94
CA PHE A 185 -26.04 18.16 13.66
C PHE A 185 -24.95 19.20 13.42
N LEU A 186 -25.34 20.46 13.26
CA LEU A 186 -24.45 21.59 13.00
C LEU A 186 -23.23 21.55 13.95
N GLY A 187 -22.03 21.47 13.39
CA GLY A 187 -20.78 21.44 14.17
C GLY A 187 -20.25 20.05 14.55
N THR A 188 -20.90 18.97 14.11
CA THR A 188 -20.28 17.64 14.19
C THR A 188 -19.11 17.55 13.20
N PRO A 189 -17.90 17.17 13.65
CA PRO A 189 -16.77 17.03 12.74
C PRO A 189 -17.06 15.93 11.72
N ARG A 190 -16.53 16.09 10.51
CA ARG A 190 -16.49 15.01 9.52
C ARG A 190 -15.83 13.78 10.16
N PRO A 191 -16.22 12.54 9.77
CA PRO A 191 -15.69 11.31 10.36
C PRO A 191 -14.26 11.00 9.86
N TRP A 192 -13.36 11.97 9.97
CA TRP A 192 -11.95 11.80 9.66
C TRP A 192 -11.23 11.15 10.84
N TYR A 193 -10.22 10.34 10.54
CA TYR A 193 -9.44 9.64 11.56
C TYR A 193 -8.29 10.53 12.03
N LEU A 194 -8.53 11.35 13.06
CA LEU A 194 -7.56 12.35 13.56
C LEU A 194 -6.27 11.73 14.13
N GLU A 195 -6.31 10.45 14.52
CA GLU A 195 -5.15 9.70 15.02
C GLU A 195 -4.36 8.98 13.91
N ALA A 196 -4.77 9.15 12.64
CA ALA A 196 -4.11 8.52 11.51
C ALA A 196 -2.65 8.97 11.38
N LYS A 197 -1.78 8.01 11.05
CA LYS A 197 -0.35 8.26 10.82
C LYS A 197 -0.03 8.63 9.38
N THR A 198 -0.96 8.37 8.46
CA THR A 198 -0.81 8.63 7.03
C THR A 198 -2.06 9.31 6.48
N ILE A 199 -1.91 10.05 5.39
CA ILE A 199 -3.02 10.73 4.73
C ILE A 199 -4.06 9.72 4.19
N ARG A 200 -3.60 8.56 3.74
CA ARG A 200 -4.45 7.44 3.32
C ARG A 200 -5.35 6.93 4.44
N GLN A 201 -4.84 6.89 5.67
CA GLN A 201 -5.61 6.49 6.86
C GLN A 201 -6.46 7.62 7.43
N PHE A 202 -6.14 8.87 7.12
CA PHE A 202 -6.84 10.03 7.67
C PHE A 202 -8.25 10.18 7.10
N PHE A 203 -8.41 9.95 5.79
CA PHE A 203 -9.70 10.05 5.11
C PHE A 203 -10.45 8.71 5.11
N PRO A 204 -11.80 8.73 5.21
CA PRO A 204 -12.62 7.54 5.09
C PRO A 204 -12.54 6.93 3.69
N ASN A 205 -12.66 5.61 3.57
CA ASN A 205 -12.54 4.86 2.32
C ASN A 205 -13.84 4.83 1.49
N VAL A 206 -14.85 5.62 1.87
CA VAL A 206 -16.14 5.77 1.16
C VAL A 206 -15.98 5.93 -0.36
N PRO A 207 -15.04 6.74 -0.91
CA PRO A 207 -14.95 6.90 -2.36
C PRO A 207 -14.35 5.67 -3.09
N TYR A 208 -13.77 4.68 -2.39
CA TYR A 208 -13.21 3.50 -3.04
C TYR A 208 -14.28 2.64 -3.70
N ALA A 209 -15.46 2.52 -3.13
CA ALA A 209 -16.56 1.80 -3.76
C ALA A 209 -16.95 2.45 -5.10
N GLU A 210 -16.91 3.79 -5.18
CA GLU A 210 -17.19 4.51 -6.42
C GLU A 210 -16.08 4.32 -7.45
N TYR A 211 -14.82 4.52 -7.09
CA TYR A 211 -13.72 4.60 -8.07
C TYR A 211 -12.95 3.29 -8.30
N LEU A 212 -13.00 2.32 -7.38
CA LEU A 212 -12.27 1.05 -7.49
C LEU A 212 -13.17 -0.17 -7.73
N MET A 213 -14.47 -0.11 -7.42
CA MET A 213 -15.39 -1.24 -7.58
C MET A 213 -16.38 -1.07 -8.73
N LYS A 214 -16.85 0.16 -9.00
CA LYS A 214 -17.76 0.40 -10.12
C LYS A 214 -16.98 0.54 -11.42
N ASP A 215 -17.42 -0.19 -12.44
CA ASP A 215 -16.83 -0.08 -13.77
C ASP A 215 -17.05 1.32 -14.37
N HIS A 216 -16.01 1.84 -15.03
CA HIS A 216 -16.05 3.00 -15.92
C HIS A 216 -16.52 4.33 -15.27
N GLN A 217 -16.33 4.53 -13.96
CA GLN A 217 -16.56 5.85 -13.37
C GLN A 217 -15.57 6.88 -13.90
N THR A 218 -16.07 8.02 -14.34
CA THR A 218 -15.23 9.11 -14.83
C THR A 218 -14.71 9.92 -13.65
N ALA A 219 -13.38 9.99 -13.53
CA ALA A 219 -12.70 10.94 -12.64
C ALA A 219 -12.66 12.37 -13.22
N ASN A 220 -13.27 12.62 -14.40
CA ASN A 220 -13.31 13.95 -15.00
C ASN A 220 -14.50 14.75 -14.46
N ILE A 221 -14.23 15.59 -13.45
CA ILE A 221 -15.21 16.52 -12.88
C ILE A 221 -15.12 17.93 -13.46
N GLN A 222 -14.04 18.24 -14.17
CA GLN A 222 -13.78 19.56 -14.72
C GLN A 222 -14.57 19.76 -16.01
N SER A 223 -15.25 20.91 -16.12
CA SER A 223 -15.85 21.35 -17.38
C SER A 223 -14.76 21.58 -18.43
N ARG A 224 -14.99 21.11 -19.65
CA ARG A 224 -14.15 21.43 -20.81
C ARG A 224 -14.51 22.78 -21.44
N ASP A 225 -15.68 23.31 -21.09
CA ASP A 225 -16.17 24.60 -21.54
C ASP A 225 -15.95 25.68 -20.48
N PRO A 226 -15.54 26.90 -20.89
CA PRO A 226 -15.36 28.01 -19.96
C PRO A 226 -16.69 28.58 -19.45
N LEU A 227 -17.80 28.28 -20.12
CA LEU A 227 -19.14 28.74 -19.74
C LEU A 227 -19.98 27.55 -19.27
N VAL A 228 -20.83 27.78 -18.28
CA VAL A 228 -21.87 26.82 -17.90
C VAL A 228 -22.80 26.67 -19.11
N SER A 229 -22.77 25.48 -19.73
CA SER A 229 -23.63 24.99 -20.84
C SER A 229 -24.49 26.02 -21.59
N ARG A 230 -24.42 25.99 -22.93
CA ARG A 230 -25.25 26.82 -23.82
C ARG A 230 -26.77 26.63 -23.61
N THR A 231 -27.22 25.54 -22.99
CA THR A 231 -28.63 25.25 -22.69
C THR A 231 -29.09 25.70 -21.29
N GLY A 232 -28.19 26.23 -20.44
CA GLY A 232 -28.50 26.65 -19.07
C GLY A 232 -28.62 25.51 -18.05
N THR A 233 -28.48 24.26 -18.48
CA THR A 233 -28.34 23.09 -17.59
C THR A 233 -26.87 22.80 -17.40
N ALA A 234 -26.36 22.96 -16.18
CA ALA A 234 -24.94 22.77 -15.91
C ALA A 234 -24.52 21.31 -16.16
N GLU A 235 -23.61 21.07 -17.10
CA GLU A 235 -22.85 19.81 -17.25
C GLU A 235 -21.70 19.75 -16.23
N VAL A 236 -21.94 20.18 -15.00
CA VAL A 236 -20.91 20.25 -13.96
C VAL A 236 -21.15 19.13 -12.94
N ALA A 237 -20.07 18.51 -12.51
CA ALA A 237 -20.09 17.58 -11.40
C ALA A 237 -20.70 18.27 -10.16
N ARG A 238 -21.46 17.51 -9.36
CA ARG A 238 -21.94 18.02 -8.07
C ARG A 238 -20.73 18.29 -7.16
N GLU A 239 -20.87 19.24 -6.25
CA GLU A 239 -19.84 19.51 -5.23
C GLU A 239 -19.45 18.23 -4.47
N GLN A 240 -20.41 17.38 -4.13
CA GLN A 240 -20.14 16.09 -3.48
C GLN A 240 -19.23 15.19 -4.34
N THR A 241 -19.44 15.14 -5.65
CA THR A 241 -18.59 14.35 -6.56
C THR A 241 -17.17 14.92 -6.61
N ALA A 242 -17.01 16.24 -6.50
CA ALA A 242 -15.70 16.86 -6.42
C ALA A 242 -15.00 16.55 -5.09
N GLU A 243 -15.75 16.55 -3.98
CA GLU A 243 -15.24 16.15 -2.66
C GLU A 243 -14.83 14.67 -2.65
N ASP A 244 -15.66 13.76 -3.15
CA ASP A 244 -15.37 12.33 -3.18
C ASP A 244 -14.13 12.03 -4.03
N LEU A 245 -13.98 12.71 -5.17
CA LEU A 245 -12.77 12.61 -5.99
C LEU A 245 -11.55 13.16 -5.25
N TYR A 246 -11.68 14.29 -4.57
CA TYR A 246 -10.58 14.85 -3.78
C TYR A 246 -10.13 13.89 -2.68
N LEU A 247 -11.06 13.31 -1.92
CA LEU A 247 -10.76 12.31 -0.90
C LEU A 247 -10.02 11.11 -1.50
N PHE A 248 -10.50 10.60 -2.63
CA PHE A 248 -9.84 9.51 -3.35
C PHE A 248 -8.40 9.86 -3.74
N MET A 249 -8.19 11.04 -4.34
CA MET A 249 -6.86 11.49 -4.78
C MET A 249 -5.90 11.71 -3.61
N MET A 250 -6.38 12.24 -2.49
CA MET A 250 -5.58 12.37 -1.27
C MET A 250 -5.14 11.01 -0.75
N GLN A 251 -5.97 9.98 -0.87
CA GLN A 251 -5.61 8.61 -0.47
C GLN A 251 -4.61 7.92 -1.41
N GLN A 252 -4.52 8.37 -2.67
CA GLN A 252 -3.51 7.89 -3.63
C GLN A 252 -2.17 8.64 -3.55
N SER A 253 -2.07 9.68 -2.70
CA SER A 253 -0.89 10.55 -2.57
C SER A 253 0.20 10.07 -1.61
#